data_AF-A0A918YLU1-F1
#
_entry.id   AF-A0A918YLU1-F1
#
_cell.length_a   1.000
_cell.length_b   1.000
_cell.length_c   1.000
_cell.angle_alpha   90.00
_cell.angle_beta   90.00
_cell.angle_gamma   90.00
#
_symmetry.space_group_name_H-M   'P 1'
#
loop_
_entity.id
_entity.type
_entity.pdbx_description
1 polymer ?
#
loop_
_entity_poly.entity_id
_entity_poly.type
_entity_poly.pdbx_seq_one_letter_code
_entity_poly.pdbx_strand_id
1 'polypeptide(L)'
;MGATYAKIDANCTSEILFIGTTGLRAWVSPPPPPPQCDAELYIDVIVPTAYTNVEFDNVNLFLEIKSPVGAMFVPDPRMGSGGGHWGVPDGSSWDESLPGSPTARVRLRNPHAELVRGGLDGLSFWVAVSGVTSGSTLSFTAAATADRILAATASCPIEIKDLAVGEQLTGYLDR
;
A
#
# COMPACT_ATOMS: atom_id res chain seq x y z
N MET A 1 -1.24 19.53 12.86
CA MET A 1 -2.21 18.41 12.92
C MET A 1 -1.44 17.18 12.50
N GLY A 2 -1.58 16.07 13.21
CA GLY A 2 -0.91 14.82 12.86
C GLY A 2 -1.69 14.06 11.78
N ALA A 3 -1.07 13.03 11.20
CA ALA A 3 -1.71 12.17 10.22
C ALA A 3 -3.06 11.63 10.71
N THR A 4 -4.01 11.48 9.78
CA THR A 4 -5.33 10.90 10.05
C THR A 4 -5.69 9.78 9.09
N TYR A 5 -6.61 8.93 9.54
CA TYR A 5 -7.00 7.69 8.89
C TYR A 5 -8.53 7.53 8.95
N ALA A 6 -9.20 7.46 7.80
CA ALA A 6 -10.66 7.35 7.74
C ALA A 6 -11.13 6.50 6.55
N LYS A 7 -12.29 5.85 6.66
CA LYS A 7 -12.95 5.24 5.50
C LYS A 7 -13.48 6.32 4.57
N ILE A 8 -13.40 6.09 3.26
CA ILE A 8 -14.03 6.98 2.27
C ILE A 8 -15.55 6.94 2.41
N ASP A 9 -16.11 5.73 2.60
CA ASP A 9 -17.50 5.53 3.03
C ASP A 9 -17.52 5.02 4.47
N ALA A 10 -18.06 5.84 5.37
CA ALA A 10 -18.17 5.50 6.79
C ALA A 10 -19.06 4.27 7.06
N ASN A 11 -19.97 3.92 6.13
CA ASN A 11 -20.86 2.76 6.27
C ASN A 11 -20.28 1.48 5.67
N CYS A 12 -19.12 1.56 5.01
CA CYS A 12 -18.48 0.37 4.46
C CYS A 12 -18.00 -0.55 5.59
N THR A 13 -18.23 -1.85 5.44
CA THR A 13 -17.76 -2.89 6.37
C THR A 13 -16.85 -3.89 5.66
N SER A 14 -15.66 -4.10 6.21
CA SER A 14 -14.75 -5.17 5.77
C SER A 14 -14.81 -6.33 6.76
N GLU A 15 -14.84 -7.56 6.25
CA GLU A 15 -14.96 -8.75 7.09
C GLU A 15 -13.63 -9.49 7.25
N ILE A 16 -12.84 -9.57 6.17
CA ILE A 16 -11.65 -10.43 6.11
C ILE A 16 -10.39 -9.64 5.81
N LEU A 17 -10.45 -8.60 4.97
CA LEU A 17 -9.27 -7.90 4.47
C LEU A 17 -9.28 -6.43 4.88
N PHE A 18 -8.15 -5.94 5.39
CA PHE A 18 -8.03 -4.61 5.96
C PHE A 18 -6.71 -3.97 5.56
N ILE A 19 -6.71 -2.65 5.47
CA ILE A 19 -5.46 -1.88 5.47
C ILE A 19 -5.01 -1.73 6.92
N GLY A 20 -3.77 -2.12 7.16
CA GLY A 20 -3.14 -2.13 8.47
C GLY A 20 -2.19 -0.96 8.67
N THR A 21 -1.13 -1.23 9.42
CA THR A 21 -0.07 -0.28 9.72
C THR A 21 0.41 0.40 8.44
N THR A 22 0.42 1.72 8.47
CA THR A 22 0.81 2.55 7.35
C THR A 22 1.79 3.59 7.84
N GLY A 23 2.93 3.76 7.18
CA GLY A 23 3.89 4.78 7.59
C GLY A 23 4.75 5.28 6.45
N LEU A 24 5.26 6.49 6.64
CA LEU A 24 6.15 7.15 5.71
C LEU A 24 7.47 7.41 6.44
N ARG A 25 8.59 6.95 5.89
CA ARG A 25 9.91 7.11 6.51
C ARG A 25 10.98 7.51 5.51
N ALA A 26 12.14 7.91 6.01
CA ALA A 26 13.30 8.07 5.17
C ALA A 26 13.70 6.73 4.56
N TRP A 27 14.21 6.74 3.32
CA TRP A 27 14.60 5.53 2.61
C TRP A 27 15.65 4.72 3.40
N VAL A 28 15.42 3.42 3.56
CA VAL A 28 16.36 2.50 4.20
C VAL A 28 17.19 1.75 3.17
N SER A 29 18.51 1.92 3.21
CA SER A 29 19.48 1.19 2.37
C SER A 29 20.10 0.00 3.12
N PRO A 30 20.51 -1.08 2.42
CA PRO A 30 20.40 -1.33 0.97
C PRO A 30 19.01 -1.88 0.52
N PRO A 31 18.66 -1.78 -0.79
CA PRO A 31 19.45 -1.21 -1.88
C PRO A 31 19.46 0.33 -1.89
N PRO A 32 20.30 0.99 -2.72
CA PRO A 32 20.25 2.43 -2.90
C PRO A 32 18.84 2.92 -3.30
N PRO A 33 18.46 4.14 -2.91
CA PRO A 33 17.16 4.69 -3.29
C PRO A 33 17.00 4.74 -4.81
N PRO A 34 15.77 4.47 -5.32
CA PRO A 34 15.50 4.71 -6.73
C PRO A 34 15.67 6.19 -7.06
N PRO A 35 15.90 6.55 -8.34
CA PRO A 35 15.96 7.95 -8.75
C PRO A 35 14.71 8.70 -8.29
N GLN A 36 14.92 9.94 -7.80
CA GLN A 36 13.84 10.83 -7.35
C GLN A 36 13.06 10.31 -6.11
N CYS A 37 13.64 9.40 -5.32
CA CYS A 37 13.05 8.98 -4.05
C CYS A 37 13.29 10.02 -2.95
N ASP A 38 12.20 10.59 -2.41
CA ASP A 38 12.25 11.46 -1.23
C ASP A 38 11.98 10.66 0.06
N ALA A 39 11.08 9.68 0.00
CA ALA A 39 10.66 8.88 1.15
C ALA A 39 10.25 7.46 0.73
N GLU A 40 10.13 6.58 1.72
CA GLU A 40 9.67 5.21 1.59
C GLU A 40 8.34 5.08 2.34
N LEU A 41 7.29 4.68 1.62
CA LEU A 41 5.98 4.37 2.15
C LEU A 41 5.89 2.86 2.34
N TYR A 42 5.37 2.45 3.50
CA TYR A 42 5.03 1.06 3.77
C TYR A 42 3.60 0.97 4.26
N ILE A 43 2.89 -0.04 3.76
CA ILE A 43 1.48 -0.27 4.04
C ILE A 43 1.26 -1.77 4.20
N ASP A 44 0.68 -2.15 5.31
CA ASP A 44 0.31 -3.54 5.56
C ASP A 44 -1.08 -3.84 5.02
N VAL A 45 -1.22 -5.02 4.43
CA VAL A 45 -2.51 -5.66 4.18
C VAL A 45 -2.65 -6.81 5.15
N ILE A 46 -3.72 -6.79 5.94
CA ILE A 46 -3.90 -7.68 7.10
C ILE A 46 -5.27 -8.36 7.08
N VAL A 47 -5.37 -9.44 7.83
CA VAL A 47 -6.59 -10.24 8.02
C VAL A 47 -6.78 -10.58 9.49
N PRO A 48 -8.00 -10.94 9.96
CA PRO A 48 -8.20 -11.45 11.30
C PRO A 48 -7.29 -12.67 11.55
N THR A 49 -6.86 -12.85 12.80
CA THR A 49 -6.01 -13.98 13.24
C THR A 49 -6.61 -15.37 12.93
N ALA A 50 -7.92 -15.47 12.76
CA ALA A 50 -8.57 -16.70 12.30
C ALA A 50 -8.08 -17.16 10.91
N TYR A 51 -7.47 -16.27 10.12
CA TYR A 51 -6.95 -16.52 8.79
C TYR A 51 -5.41 -16.61 8.74
N THR A 52 -4.72 -16.74 9.88
CA THR A 52 -3.23 -16.76 9.92
C THR A 52 -2.59 -17.88 9.11
N ASN A 53 -3.25 -19.03 8.95
CA ASN A 53 -2.75 -20.16 8.15
C ASN A 53 -3.41 -20.25 6.77
N VAL A 54 -3.90 -19.12 6.27
CA VAL A 54 -4.57 -19.03 4.97
C VAL A 54 -3.66 -18.29 4.01
N GLU A 55 -3.27 -18.99 2.95
CA GLU A 55 -2.69 -18.37 1.76
C GLU A 55 -3.80 -17.77 0.90
N PHE A 56 -3.59 -16.55 0.45
CA PHE A 56 -4.46 -15.82 -0.45
C PHE A 56 -3.80 -15.70 -1.82
N ASP A 57 -4.64 -15.76 -2.85
CA ASP A 57 -4.27 -15.53 -4.23
C ASP A 57 -4.52 -14.06 -4.60
N ASN A 58 -3.72 -13.53 -5.53
CA ASN A 58 -3.86 -12.17 -6.07
C ASN A 58 -4.14 -11.10 -5.00
N VAL A 59 -3.27 -11.00 -4.00
CA VAL A 59 -3.37 -9.92 -3.02
C VAL A 59 -2.97 -8.62 -3.70
N ASN A 60 -3.96 -7.77 -3.98
CA ASN A 60 -3.76 -6.46 -4.58
C ASN A 60 -3.87 -5.36 -3.52
N LEU A 61 -2.99 -4.37 -3.60
CA LEU A 61 -3.07 -3.09 -2.91
C LEU A 61 -3.17 -1.99 -3.96
N PHE A 62 -4.24 -1.22 -3.92
CA PHE A 62 -4.50 -0.08 -4.80
C PHE A 62 -4.21 1.21 -4.05
N LEU A 63 -3.37 2.06 -4.62
CA LEU A 63 -2.96 3.34 -4.03
C LEU A 63 -3.18 4.49 -5.02
N GLU A 64 -3.62 5.64 -4.50
CA GLU A 64 -3.76 6.86 -5.28
C GLU A 64 -3.41 8.11 -4.46
N ILE A 65 -2.42 8.87 -4.91
CA ILE A 65 -2.00 10.12 -4.29
C ILE A 65 -3.06 11.19 -4.51
N LYS A 66 -3.39 11.91 -3.44
CA LYS A 66 -4.29 13.07 -3.43
C LYS A 66 -3.54 14.38 -3.18
N SER A 67 -2.50 14.35 -2.35
CA SER A 67 -1.61 15.49 -2.12
C SER A 67 -0.21 15.04 -1.69
N PRO A 68 0.85 15.84 -1.93
CA PRO A 68 0.83 17.10 -2.67
C PRO A 68 0.72 16.85 -4.19
N VAL A 69 0.31 17.89 -4.93
CA VAL A 69 0.26 17.81 -6.40
C VAL A 69 1.67 17.60 -6.94
N GLY A 70 1.82 16.62 -7.84
CA GLY A 70 3.11 16.27 -8.43
C GLY A 70 3.88 15.19 -7.69
N ALA A 71 3.42 14.75 -6.51
CA ALA A 71 3.97 13.56 -5.88
C ALA A 71 3.60 12.29 -6.66
N MET A 72 4.52 11.32 -6.69
CA MET A 72 4.35 10.06 -7.42
C MET A 72 4.84 8.89 -6.58
N PHE A 73 4.19 7.74 -6.74
CA PHE A 73 4.74 6.46 -6.36
C PHE A 73 5.81 6.08 -7.37
N VAL A 74 6.97 5.66 -6.88
CA VAL A 74 8.12 5.20 -7.65
C VAL A 74 8.33 3.72 -7.32
N PRO A 75 8.63 2.86 -8.32
CA PRO A 75 8.83 1.45 -8.04
C PRO A 75 9.99 1.24 -7.05
N ASP A 76 9.69 0.47 -6.02
CA ASP A 76 10.68 0.04 -5.06
C ASP A 76 11.50 -1.13 -5.64
N PRO A 77 12.84 -1.01 -5.74
CA PRO A 77 13.70 -2.10 -6.22
C PRO A 77 13.55 -3.42 -5.43
N ARG A 78 13.02 -3.40 -4.20
CA ARG A 78 12.80 -4.60 -3.39
C ARG A 78 11.54 -5.39 -3.77
N MET A 79 10.59 -4.80 -4.51
CA MET A 79 9.38 -5.53 -4.94
C MET A 79 9.72 -6.70 -5.87
N GLY A 80 10.70 -6.53 -6.76
CA GLY A 80 11.08 -7.54 -7.75
C GLY A 80 11.68 -8.82 -7.14
N SER A 81 12.29 -8.73 -5.95
CA SER A 81 12.86 -9.91 -5.27
C SER A 81 11.83 -10.82 -4.60
N GLY A 82 10.61 -10.32 -4.36
CA GLY A 82 9.55 -11.04 -3.65
C GLY A 82 8.45 -11.61 -4.55
N GLY A 83 8.55 -11.46 -5.88
CA GLY A 83 7.49 -11.84 -6.81
C GLY A 83 6.31 -10.85 -6.88
N GLY A 84 6.48 -9.64 -6.35
CA GLY A 84 5.48 -8.58 -6.42
C GLY A 84 5.44 -7.91 -7.79
N HIS A 85 4.23 -7.58 -8.25
CA HIS A 85 3.97 -6.91 -9.52
C HIS A 85 3.61 -5.44 -9.30
N TRP A 86 4.12 -4.60 -10.20
CA TRP A 86 3.80 -3.18 -10.28
C TRP A 86 2.85 -2.93 -11.45
N GLY A 87 1.63 -2.52 -11.14
CA GLY A 87 0.61 -2.17 -12.12
C GLY A 87 0.42 -0.66 -12.23
N VAL A 88 0.55 -0.11 -13.43
CA VAL A 88 0.11 1.27 -13.74
C VAL A 88 -1.25 1.25 -14.44
N PRO A 89 -2.11 2.26 -14.28
CA PRO A 89 -3.39 2.32 -14.97
C PRO A 89 -3.20 2.35 -16.50
N ASP A 90 -3.87 1.45 -17.21
CA ASP A 90 -4.00 1.44 -18.66
C ASP A 90 -5.48 1.27 -19.03
N GLY A 91 -6.18 2.41 -19.21
CA GLY A 91 -7.62 2.43 -19.39
C GLY A 91 -8.36 1.82 -18.20
N SER A 92 -9.05 0.69 -18.44
CA SER A 92 -9.75 -0.10 -17.40
C SER A 92 -8.91 -1.27 -16.86
N SER A 93 -7.69 -1.44 -17.35
CA SER A 93 -6.75 -2.50 -16.97
C SER A 93 -5.55 -1.94 -16.22
N TRP A 94 -4.70 -2.85 -15.75
CA TRP A 94 -3.43 -2.53 -15.11
C TRP A 94 -2.32 -3.11 -15.95
N ASP A 95 -1.44 -2.26 -16.45
CA ASP A 95 -0.24 -2.67 -17.17
C ASP A 95 0.87 -3.03 -16.17
N GLU A 96 1.32 -4.27 -16.23
CA GLU A 96 2.39 -4.83 -15.41
C GLU A 96 3.66 -5.13 -16.23
N SER A 97 3.75 -4.67 -17.48
CA SER A 97 4.87 -4.96 -18.37
C SER A 97 6.07 -4.02 -18.15
N LEU A 98 7.23 -4.59 -17.76
CA LEU A 98 8.55 -3.94 -17.65
C LEU A 98 8.63 -2.78 -16.62
N PRO A 99 9.83 -2.30 -16.22
CA PRO A 99 9.99 -1.70 -14.89
C PRO A 99 9.09 -0.48 -14.73
N GLY A 100 8.31 -0.48 -13.65
CA GLY A 100 7.22 0.45 -13.44
C GLY A 100 7.61 1.90 -13.68
N SER A 101 6.74 2.66 -14.34
CA SER A 101 6.92 4.11 -14.40
C SER A 101 6.40 4.77 -13.12
N PRO A 102 7.03 5.86 -12.65
CA PRO A 102 6.45 6.68 -11.60
C PRO A 102 5.02 7.09 -11.94
N THR A 103 4.11 7.01 -10.96
CA THR A 103 2.68 7.24 -11.18
C THR A 103 1.99 7.76 -9.93
N ALA A 104 0.95 8.57 -10.08
CA ALA A 104 0.09 8.98 -8.97
C ALA A 104 -0.87 7.86 -8.51
N ARG A 105 -1.07 6.83 -9.34
CA ARG A 105 -2.00 5.70 -9.12
C ARG A 105 -1.29 4.40 -9.42
N VAL A 106 -1.28 3.46 -8.48
CA VAL A 106 -0.59 2.17 -8.65
C VAL A 106 -1.39 1.03 -8.06
N ARG A 107 -1.26 -0.15 -8.66
CA ARG A 107 -1.66 -1.43 -8.07
C ARG A 107 -0.41 -2.24 -7.79
N LEU A 108 -0.21 -2.61 -6.53
CA LEU A 108 0.80 -3.58 -6.13
C LEU A 108 0.13 -4.93 -6.00
N ARG A 109 0.69 -5.99 -6.56
CA ARG A 109 0.07 -7.33 -6.54
C ARG A 109 1.06 -8.41 -6.16
N ASN A 110 0.73 -9.19 -5.12
CA ASN A 110 1.42 -10.44 -4.81
C ASN A 110 0.54 -11.61 -5.28
N PRO A 111 1.04 -12.49 -6.17
CA PRO A 111 0.24 -13.60 -6.70
C PRO A 111 -0.22 -14.58 -5.63
N HIS A 112 0.66 -14.86 -4.66
CA HIS A 112 0.39 -15.74 -3.53
C HIS A 112 1.05 -15.16 -2.28
N ALA A 113 0.30 -15.02 -1.18
CA ALA A 113 0.85 -14.54 0.09
C ALA A 113 0.02 -14.96 1.29
N GLU A 114 0.71 -15.22 2.41
CA GLU A 114 0.10 -15.25 3.74
C GLU A 114 0.03 -13.83 4.30
N LEU A 115 -1.14 -13.43 4.80
CA LEU A 115 -1.40 -12.04 5.23
C LEU A 115 -1.10 -11.76 6.70
N VAL A 116 -0.71 -12.78 7.47
CA VAL A 116 -0.37 -12.67 8.91
C VAL A 116 1.08 -13.10 9.18
N ARG A 117 1.98 -12.87 8.22
CA ARG A 117 3.43 -13.12 8.39
C ARG A 117 4.26 -11.99 7.80
N GLY A 118 4.50 -10.94 8.58
CA GLY A 118 5.46 -9.89 8.23
C GLY A 118 5.93 -9.08 9.42
N GLY A 119 6.90 -8.19 9.20
CA GLY A 119 7.67 -7.52 10.25
C GLY A 119 6.91 -6.49 11.08
N LEU A 120 5.66 -6.14 10.72
CA LEU A 120 4.84 -5.09 11.32
C LEU A 120 3.37 -5.50 11.58
N ASP A 121 3.08 -6.82 11.57
CA ASP A 121 1.77 -7.48 11.84
C ASP A 121 0.93 -7.93 10.61
N GLY A 122 1.43 -7.81 9.38
CA GLY A 122 0.88 -8.51 8.21
C GLY A 122 1.71 -8.42 6.94
N LEU A 123 1.09 -8.52 5.75
CA LEU A 123 1.82 -8.44 4.48
C LEU A 123 2.16 -6.99 4.15
N SER A 124 3.43 -6.61 4.33
CA SER A 124 3.92 -5.26 4.05
C SER A 124 4.23 -5.05 2.57
N PHE A 125 3.59 -4.05 1.97
CA PHE A 125 3.96 -3.49 0.68
C PHE A 125 4.86 -2.28 0.87
N TRP A 126 5.93 -2.20 0.09
CA TRP A 126 6.91 -1.12 0.14
C TRP A 126 6.91 -0.37 -1.20
N VAL A 127 6.87 0.96 -1.14
CA VAL A 127 6.88 1.81 -2.33
C VAL A 127 7.70 3.07 -2.07
N ALA A 128 8.54 3.46 -3.03
CA ALA A 128 9.22 4.74 -2.97
C ALA A 128 8.24 5.87 -3.31
N VAL A 129 8.43 7.04 -2.74
CA VAL A 129 7.61 8.23 -2.99
C VAL A 129 8.50 9.39 -3.38
N SER A 130 8.12 10.10 -4.43
CA SER A 130 8.71 11.35 -4.90
C SER A 130 7.75 12.51 -4.72
N GLY A 131 8.27 13.74 -4.72
CA GLY A 131 7.51 14.98 -4.56
C GLY A 131 7.07 15.26 -3.13
N VAL A 132 7.67 14.60 -2.13
CA VAL A 132 7.37 14.80 -0.70
C VAL A 132 8.63 15.32 0.00
N THR A 133 8.84 16.63 -0.08
CA THR A 133 10.00 17.30 0.52
C THR A 133 9.92 17.37 2.05
N SER A 134 11.04 17.69 2.70
CA SER A 134 11.07 17.81 4.17
C SER A 134 10.08 18.88 4.65
N GLY A 135 9.12 18.48 5.48
CA GLY A 135 8.07 19.36 6.00
C GLY A 135 6.76 19.35 5.20
N SER A 136 6.70 18.65 4.08
CA SER A 136 5.44 18.34 3.39
C SER A 136 4.80 17.06 3.95
N THR A 137 3.52 16.88 3.69
CA THR A 137 2.74 15.71 4.08
C THR A 137 2.16 15.02 2.85
N LEU A 138 2.06 13.69 2.91
CA LEU A 138 1.44 12.86 1.88
C LEU A 138 -0.01 12.55 2.29
N SER A 139 -0.95 12.75 1.36
CA SER A 139 -2.32 12.23 1.48
C SER A 139 -2.63 11.35 0.29
N PHE A 140 -3.23 10.19 0.55
CA PHE A 140 -3.52 9.19 -0.46
C PHE A 140 -4.68 8.29 -0.03
N THR A 141 -5.28 7.62 -1.00
CA THR A 141 -6.28 6.57 -0.73
C THR A 141 -5.67 5.21 -0.90
N ALA A 142 -6.10 4.25 -0.08
CA ALA A 142 -5.70 2.86 -0.16
C ALA A 142 -6.91 1.92 -0.14
N ALA A 143 -6.83 0.82 -0.87
CA ALA A 143 -7.80 -0.27 -0.82
C ALA A 143 -7.09 -1.58 -1.16
N ALA A 144 -7.55 -2.71 -0.61
CA ALA A 144 -6.99 -4.01 -0.89
C ALA A 144 -8.05 -5.00 -1.35
N THR A 145 -7.64 -5.97 -2.16
CA THR A 145 -8.46 -7.13 -2.53
C THR A 145 -7.60 -8.38 -2.48
N ALA A 146 -8.20 -9.51 -2.16
CA ALA A 146 -7.55 -10.81 -2.22
C ALA A 146 -8.55 -11.88 -2.65
N ASP A 147 -8.06 -12.87 -3.39
CA ASP A 147 -8.84 -14.03 -3.81
C ASP A 147 -8.53 -15.23 -2.91
N ARG A 148 -9.52 -16.10 -2.71
CA ARG A 148 -9.31 -17.43 -2.14
C ARG A 148 -10.34 -18.40 -2.71
N ILE A 149 -9.89 -19.47 -3.38
CA ILE A 149 -10.59 -20.68 -3.92
C ILE A 149 -12.07 -20.52 -4.36
N LEU A 150 -12.96 -19.98 -3.54
CA LEU A 150 -14.40 -19.79 -3.79
C LEU A 150 -14.93 -18.36 -3.61
N ALA A 151 -14.13 -17.39 -3.13
CA ALA A 151 -14.58 -16.02 -2.91
C ALA A 151 -13.44 -14.98 -3.03
N ALA A 152 -13.78 -13.82 -3.58
CA ALA A 152 -12.96 -12.61 -3.49
C ALA A 152 -13.36 -11.83 -2.23
N THR A 153 -12.38 -11.23 -1.55
CA THR A 153 -12.61 -10.32 -0.43
C THR A 153 -11.95 -8.97 -0.70
N ALA A 154 -12.54 -7.91 -0.16
CA ALA A 154 -12.07 -6.54 -0.34
C ALA A 154 -12.09 -5.78 0.98
N SER A 155 -11.12 -4.88 1.13
CA SER A 155 -11.14 -3.88 2.19
C SER A 155 -12.02 -2.70 1.79
N CYS A 156 -12.50 -1.96 2.78
CA CYS A 156 -13.06 -0.65 2.57
C CYS A 156 -11.96 0.27 2.05
N PRO A 157 -12.24 1.07 1.02
CA PRO A 157 -11.35 2.15 0.63
C PRO A 157 -11.21 3.14 1.77
N ILE A 158 -9.98 3.51 2.05
CA ILE A 158 -9.62 4.46 3.09
C ILE A 158 -8.90 5.66 2.49
N GLU A 159 -8.91 6.75 3.24
CA GLU A 159 -8.15 7.96 2.99
C GLU A 159 -7.20 8.19 4.17
N ILE A 160 -5.92 8.29 3.84
CA ILE A 160 -4.85 8.71 4.75
C ILE A 160 -4.55 10.17 4.42
N LYS A 161 -4.60 11.05 5.42
CA LYS A 161 -4.29 12.48 5.25
C LYS A 161 -3.12 12.90 6.10
N ASP A 162 -2.37 13.83 5.57
CA ASP A 162 -1.34 14.58 6.28
C ASP A 162 -0.23 13.70 6.88
N LEU A 163 0.12 12.58 6.23
CA LEU A 163 1.18 11.68 6.69
C LEU A 163 2.56 12.30 6.43
N ALA A 164 3.26 12.69 7.50
CA ALA A 164 4.61 13.24 7.40
C ALA A 164 5.70 12.16 7.41
N VAL A 165 6.88 12.49 6.90
CA VAL A 165 8.04 11.59 6.99
C VAL A 165 8.44 11.40 8.46
N GLY A 166 8.54 10.14 8.88
CA GLY A 166 8.77 9.73 10.26
C GLY A 166 7.48 9.39 11.03
N GLU A 167 6.30 9.63 10.45
CA GLU A 167 5.02 9.26 11.04
C GLU A 167 4.57 7.86 10.62
N GLN A 168 3.84 7.23 11.55
CA GLN A 168 3.21 5.93 11.37
C GLN A 168 1.82 5.97 11.99
N LEU A 169 0.85 5.45 11.25
CA LEU A 169 -0.49 5.16 11.72
C LEU A 169 -0.54 3.67 12.02
N THR A 170 -0.65 3.35 13.31
CA THR A 170 -0.89 1.97 13.76
C THR A 170 -2.39 1.79 13.86
N GLY A 171 -2.92 0.77 13.19
CA GLY A 171 -4.33 0.50 13.32
C GLY A 171 -4.86 -0.43 12.24
N TYR A 172 -5.79 -1.24 12.68
CA TYR A 172 -6.77 -1.92 11.87
C TYR A 172 -7.99 -0.97 11.93
N LEU A 173 -8.62 -0.64 10.81
CA LEU A 173 -9.96 -0.04 10.87
C LEU A 173 -10.94 -1.18 11.05
N ASP A 174 -11.02 -1.68 12.28
CA ASP A 174 -11.91 -2.77 12.64
C ASP A 174 -13.29 -2.13 12.76
N ARG A 175 -14.23 -2.65 11.98
CA ARG A 175 -15.67 -2.32 11.96
C ARG A 175 -16.03 -1.22 11.00
#